data_AF-A0A8K0QTB2-F1
#
_entry.id   AF-A0A8K0QTB2-F1
#
_cell.length_a   1.000
_cell.length_b   1.000
_cell.length_c   1.000
_cell.angle_alpha   90.00
_cell.angle_beta   90.00
_cell.angle_gamma   90.00
#
_symmetry.space_group_name_H-M   'P 1'
#
loop_
_entity.id
_entity.type
_entity.pdbx_description
1 polymer ?
#
loop_
_entity_poly.entity_id
_entity_poly.type
_entity_poly.pdbx_seq_one_letter_code
_entity_poly.pdbx_strand_id
1 'polypeptide(L)' 'EFVGDAIPNYAILSHTWDEDEEVTYQDFISKMNAHKRGWLKIQKRCELARIAGIRWAWVDTCCVDK' A
#
# COMPACT_ATOMS: atom_id res chain seq x y z
N GLU A 1 -13.89 -8.41 4.37
CA GLU A 1 -12.88 -9.15 5.17
C GLU A 1 -12.68 -10.54 4.56
N PHE A 2 -11.44 -11.05 4.51
CA PHE A 2 -11.14 -12.41 4.07
C PHE A 2 -10.72 -13.22 5.30
N VAL A 3 -11.29 -14.41 5.52
CA VAL A 3 -11.06 -15.23 6.73
C VAL A 3 -10.71 -16.67 6.34
N GLY A 4 -9.69 -17.24 6.99
CA GLY A 4 -9.27 -18.64 6.79
C GLY A 4 -8.68 -18.90 5.39
N ASP A 5 -9.03 -20.03 4.78
CA ASP A 5 -8.52 -20.44 3.46
C ASP A 5 -9.01 -19.56 2.29
N ALA A 6 -9.88 -18.58 2.55
CA ALA A 6 -10.37 -17.62 1.55
C ALA A 6 -9.46 -16.39 1.36
N ILE A 7 -8.25 -16.39 1.93
CA ILE A 7 -7.27 -15.30 1.76
C ILE A 7 -6.63 -15.41 0.37
N PRO A 8 -6.83 -14.43 -0.52
CA PRO A 8 -6.19 -14.47 -1.83
C PRO A 8 -4.69 -14.18 -1.71
N ASN A 9 -3.89 -14.62 -2.68
CA ASN A 9 -2.48 -14.23 -2.73
C ASN A 9 -2.33 -12.69 -2.76
N TYR A 10 -1.49 -12.17 -1.89
CA TYR A 10 -1.24 -10.73 -1.75
C TYR A 10 0.24 -10.40 -1.57
N ALA A 11 0.61 -9.19 -1.97
CA ALA A 11 1.95 -8.65 -1.84
C ALA A 11 1.99 -7.68 -0.66
N ILE A 12 2.90 -7.89 0.29
CA ILE A 12 3.06 -7.01 1.46
C ILE A 12 4.03 -5.87 1.12
N LEU A 13 3.65 -4.62 1.35
CA LEU A 13 4.58 -3.50 1.41
C LEU A 13 5.00 -3.28 2.86
N SER A 14 6.24 -3.66 3.18
CA SER A 14 6.80 -3.45 4.52
C SER A 14 7.11 -1.96 4.77
N HIS A 15 6.81 -1.53 5.99
CA HIS A 15 6.99 -0.18 6.46
C HIS A 15 8.49 0.14 6.73
N THR A 16 8.92 1.35 6.36
CA THR A 16 10.17 1.95 6.87
C THR A 16 9.77 3.35 7.34
N TRP A 17 9.74 3.54 8.66
CA TRP A 17 9.25 4.77 9.30
C TRP A 17 10.05 5.98 8.83
N ASP A 18 9.38 6.88 8.12
CA ASP A 18 9.90 8.20 7.80
C ASP A 18 8.70 9.16 7.77
N GLU A 19 8.60 10.01 8.80
CA GLU A 19 7.42 10.83 9.09
C GLU A 19 7.07 11.78 7.93
N ASP A 20 8.07 12.17 7.13
CA ASP A 20 7.90 13.07 6.00
C ASP A 20 7.45 12.36 4.71
N GLU A 21 7.48 11.02 4.69
CA GLU A 21 7.20 10.22 3.50
C GLU A 21 5.87 9.46 3.55
N GLU A 22 5.20 9.45 4.71
CA GLU A 22 3.95 8.73 4.92
C GLU A 22 2.78 9.31 4.10
N VAL A 23 1.99 8.40 3.53
CA VAL A 23 0.76 8.69 2.79
C VAL A 23 -0.39 8.00 3.51
N THR A 24 -1.35 8.79 4.01
CA THR A 24 -2.55 8.27 4.66
C THR A 24 -3.48 7.61 3.63
N TYR A 25 -4.42 6.80 4.07
CA TYR A 25 -5.45 6.25 3.19
C TYR A 25 -6.27 7.36 2.49
N GLN A 26 -6.58 8.43 3.22
CA GLN A 26 -7.30 9.59 2.68
C GLN A 26 -6.48 10.31 1.61
N ASP A 27 -5.18 10.50 1.82
CA ASP A 27 -4.27 11.05 0.81
C ASP A 27 -4.28 10.17 -0.46
N PHE A 28 -4.22 8.85 -0.26
CA PHE A 28 -4.18 7.88 -1.35
C PHE A 28 -5.45 7.91 -2.21
N ILE A 29 -6.64 7.86 -1.58
CA ILE A 29 -7.92 7.93 -2.31
C ILE A 29 -8.10 9.28 -2.99
N SER A 30 -7.81 10.37 -2.27
CA SER A 30 -8.02 11.72 -2.77
C SER A 30 -6.98 12.13 -3.82
N LYS A 31 -6.00 11.26 -4.10
CA LYS A 31 -4.82 11.55 -4.94
C LYS A 31 -4.05 12.79 -4.46
N MET A 32 -4.18 13.10 -3.18
CA MET A 32 -3.43 14.17 -2.53
C MET A 32 -2.03 13.65 -2.18
N ASN A 33 -1.08 14.57 -2.03
CA ASN A 33 0.28 14.22 -1.60
C ASN A 33 0.98 13.18 -2.50
N ALA A 34 0.61 13.11 -3.79
CA ALA A 34 1.23 12.21 -4.78
C ALA A 34 2.73 12.49 -5.02
N HIS A 35 3.23 13.62 -4.52
CA HIS A 35 4.65 13.98 -4.53
C HIS A 35 5.44 13.32 -3.38
N LYS A 36 4.78 12.79 -2.35
CA LYS A 36 5.44 12.10 -1.24
C LYS A 36 6.05 10.77 -1.71
N ARG A 37 7.18 10.41 -1.12
CA ARG A 37 7.90 9.17 -1.46
C ARG A 37 7.07 7.91 -1.15
N GLY A 38 6.21 7.93 -0.14
CA GLY A 38 5.27 6.85 0.16
C GLY A 38 4.31 6.54 -1.00
N TRP A 39 3.86 7.55 -1.75
CA TRP A 39 2.97 7.36 -2.90
C TRP A 39 3.66 6.54 -3.99
N LEU A 40 4.89 6.94 -4.36
CA LEU A 40 5.68 6.22 -5.36
C LEU A 40 5.99 4.79 -4.91
N LYS A 41 6.21 4.59 -3.60
CA LYS A 41 6.45 3.26 -3.02
C LYS A 41 5.24 2.34 -3.20
N ILE A 42 4.02 2.85 -2.96
CA ILE A 42 2.77 2.12 -3.19
C ILE A 42 2.60 1.79 -4.67
N GLN A 43 2.80 2.76 -5.57
CA GLN A 43 2.69 2.52 -7.01
C GLN A 43 3.66 1.44 -7.50
N LYS A 44 4.95 1.54 -7.13
CA LYS A 44 5.95 0.55 -7.49
C LYS A 44 5.62 -0.83 -6.92
N ARG A 45 5.05 -0.91 -5.72
CA ARG A 45 4.63 -2.20 -5.16
C ARG A 45 3.47 -2.80 -5.95
N CYS A 46 2.48 -2.01 -6.32
CA CYS A 46 1.37 -2.46 -7.16
C CYS A 46 1.85 -2.93 -8.54
N GLU A 47 2.84 -2.25 -9.12
CA GLU A 47 3.48 -2.65 -10.38
C GLU A 47 4.18 -4.01 -10.23
N LEU A 48 5.03 -4.16 -9.21
CA LEU A 48 5.72 -5.43 -8.93
C LEU A 48 4.74 -6.57 -8.63
N ALA A 49 3.68 -6.30 -7.86
CA ALA A 49 2.63 -7.27 -7.58
C ALA A 49 1.95 -7.71 -8.88
N ARG A 50 1.65 -6.77 -9.78
CA ARG A 50 1.03 -7.08 -11.07
C ARG A 50 1.95 -7.91 -11.96
N ILE A 51 3.24 -7.60 -12.02
CA ILE A 51 4.24 -8.41 -12.74
C ILE A 51 4.31 -9.84 -12.15
N ALA A 52 4.20 -9.97 -10.84
CA ALA A 52 4.15 -11.26 -10.14
C ALA A 52 2.80 -11.99 -10.23
N GLY A 53 1.80 -11.46 -10.96
CA GLY A 53 0.46 -12.05 -11.05
C GLY A 53 -0.37 -11.95 -9.77
N ILE A 54 0.05 -11.10 -8.82
CA ILE A 54 -0.61 -10.89 -7.54
C ILE A 54 -1.58 -9.71 -7.67
N ARG A 55 -2.87 -9.96 -7.40
CA ARG A 55 -3.94 -8.95 -7.54
C ARG A 55 -4.12 -8.04 -6.33
N TRP A 56 -3.64 -8.47 -5.17
CA TRP A 56 -3.85 -7.77 -3.91
C TRP A 56 -2.53 -7.28 -3.36
N ALA A 57 -2.50 -6.05 -2.86
CA ALA A 57 -1.37 -5.53 -2.12
C ALA A 57 -1.86 -5.06 -0.75
N TRP A 58 -1.13 -5.44 0.29
CA TRP A 58 -1.36 -4.95 1.64
C TRP A 58 -0.30 -3.92 1.99
N VAL A 59 -0.75 -2.76 2.46
CA VAL A 59 0.06 -1.57 2.69
C VAL A 59 -0.18 -1.10 4.11
N ASP A 60 0.79 -1.35 4.98
CA ASP A 60 0.70 -1.06 6.42
C ASP A 60 0.62 0.46 6.70
N THR A 61 1.22 1.30 5.83
CA THR A 61 1.26 2.77 5.97
C THR A 61 -0.12 3.44 5.88
N CYS A 62 -1.11 2.77 5.29
CA CYS A 62 -2.45 3.33 5.09
C CYS A 62 -3.47 2.77 6.11
N CYS A 63 -3.04 1.91 7.04
CA CYS A 63 -3.94 1.14 7.89
C CYS A 63 -4.06 1.66 9.34
N VAL A 64 -3.34 2.73 9.70
CA VAL A 64 -3.63 3.45 10.94
C VAL A 64 -4.52 4.64 10.59
N ASP A 65 -5.79 4.53 10.99
CA ASP A 65 -6.60 5.71 11.30
C ASP A 65 -5.77 6.51 12.33
N LYS A 66 -5.21 7.64 11.91
CA LYS A 66 -4.80 8.69 12.85
C LYS A 66 -5.94 9.68 12.94
#